data_AF-A0A4Q4WT77-F1
#
_entry.id   AF-A0A4Q4WT77-F1
#
_cell.length_a   1.000
_cell.length_b   1.000
_cell.length_c   1.000
_cell.angle_alpha   90.00
_cell.angle_beta   90.00
_cell.angle_gamma   90.00
#
_symmetry.space_group_name_H-M   'P 1'
#
loop_
_entity.id
_entity.type
_entity.pdbx_description
1 polymer ?
#
loop_
_entity_poly.entity_id
_entity_poly.type
_entity_poly.pdbx_seq_one_letter_code
_entity_poly.pdbx_strand_id
1 'polypeptide(L)'
;MKVVPYYPISDDVLAEIITLKLGRIRDRVAINHKAAFQWDNALVESVLARCTEVDAGARAVDHILNGTLLPQIAESVLTRMAEGGSVEKIKVGVGKNGEFKYRIN
;
A
#
# COMPACT_ATOMS: atom_id res chain seq x y z
N MET A 1 12.33 30.11 -26.97
CA MET A 1 12.23 29.16 -25.82
C MET A 1 10.77 28.77 -25.68
N LYS A 2 10.42 27.49 -25.88
CA LYS A 2 9.02 27.01 -25.80
C LYS A 2 8.86 26.31 -24.45
N VAL A 3 7.98 26.83 -23.60
CA VAL A 3 7.68 26.26 -22.28
C VAL A 3 6.78 25.04 -22.46
N VAL A 4 7.07 23.97 -21.71
CA VAL A 4 6.20 22.78 -21.60
C VAL A 4 5.69 22.71 -20.16
N PRO A 5 4.42 23.05 -19.90
CA PRO A 5 3.88 23.01 -18.55
C PRO A 5 3.63 21.56 -18.11
N TYR A 6 3.92 21.28 -16.83
CA TYR A 6 3.56 20.03 -16.16
C TYR A 6 2.37 20.29 -15.25
N TYR A 7 1.31 19.52 -15.42
CA TYR A 7 0.07 19.65 -14.64
C TYR A 7 0.06 18.69 -13.45
N PRO A 8 -0.69 19.02 -12.38
CA PRO A 8 -0.94 18.10 -11.27
C PRO A 8 -1.53 16.78 -11.75
N ILE A 9 -1.23 15.72 -11.02
CA ILE A 9 -1.80 14.38 -11.27
C ILE A 9 -3.22 14.37 -10.69
N SER A 10 -4.19 13.94 -11.49
CA SER A 10 -5.58 13.80 -11.07
C SER A 10 -5.79 12.58 -10.16
N ASP A 11 -6.87 12.59 -9.39
CA ASP A 11 -7.17 11.58 -8.38
C ASP A 11 -7.36 10.17 -8.96
N ASP A 12 -7.95 10.07 -10.15
CA ASP A 12 -8.09 8.82 -10.90
C ASP A 12 -6.73 8.22 -11.28
N VAL A 13 -5.82 9.05 -11.80
CA VAL A 13 -4.45 8.62 -12.12
C VAL A 13 -3.67 8.26 -10.85
N LEU A 14 -3.88 8.98 -9.73
CA LEU A 14 -3.30 8.61 -8.45
C LEU A 14 -3.81 7.25 -7.95
N ALA A 15 -5.11 6.97 -8.09
CA ALA A 15 -5.70 5.67 -7.73
C ALA A 15 -5.11 4.52 -8.56
N GLU A 16 -4.87 4.74 -9.87
CA GLU A 16 -4.17 3.79 -10.73
C GLU A 16 -2.72 3.57 -10.26
N ILE A 17 -1.98 4.64 -9.94
CA ILE A 17 -0.61 4.56 -9.42
C ILE A 17 -0.57 3.75 -8.11
N ILE A 18 -1.52 3.99 -7.20
CA ILE A 18 -1.63 3.23 -5.94
C ILE A 18 -1.86 1.75 -6.25
N THR A 19 -2.79 1.43 -7.13
CA THR A 19 -3.10 0.05 -7.53
C THR A 19 -1.89 -0.65 -8.16
N LEU A 20 -1.17 0.04 -9.05
CA LEU A 20 0.06 -0.48 -9.66
C LEU A 20 1.14 -0.77 -8.62
N LYS A 21 1.32 0.12 -7.63
CA LYS A 21 2.31 -0.07 -6.55
C LYS A 21 1.91 -1.22 -5.62
N LEU A 22 0.63 -1.33 -5.25
CA LEU A 22 0.12 -2.49 -4.50
C LEU A 22 0.31 -3.80 -5.28
N GLY A 23 0.15 -3.78 -6.60
CA GLY A 23 0.49 -4.90 -7.49
C GLY A 23 1.96 -5.32 -7.37
N ARG A 24 2.90 -4.37 -7.43
CA ARG A 24 4.33 -4.68 -7.24
C ARG A 24 4.63 -5.25 -5.85
N ILE A 25 3.94 -4.77 -4.82
CA ILE A 25 4.07 -5.32 -3.45
C ILE A 25 3.59 -6.77 -3.45
N ARG A 26 2.43 -7.07 -4.06
CA ARG A 26 1.92 -8.44 -4.18
C ARG A 26 2.93 -9.37 -4.83
N ASP A 27 3.51 -8.94 -5.95
CA ASP A 27 4.46 -9.77 -6.69
C ASP A 27 5.72 -10.05 -5.82
N ARG A 28 6.21 -9.03 -5.11
CA ARG A 28 7.34 -9.18 -4.17
C ARG A 28 7.01 -10.11 -3.01
N VAL A 29 5.80 -10.02 -2.44
CA VAL A 29 5.36 -10.89 -1.34
C VAL A 29 5.27 -12.35 -1.80
N ALA A 30 4.75 -12.59 -3.01
CA ALA A 30 4.69 -13.93 -3.59
C ALA A 30 6.09 -14.52 -3.81
N ILE A 31 7.03 -13.74 -4.35
CA ILE A 31 8.40 -14.18 -4.60
C ILE A 31 9.15 -14.49 -3.29
N ASN A 32 9.07 -13.59 -2.30
CA ASN A 32 9.91 -13.67 -1.10
C ASN A 32 9.34 -14.58 -0.02
N HIS A 33 8.01 -14.68 0.08
CA HIS A 33 7.34 -15.35 1.19
C HIS A 33 6.41 -16.48 0.74
N LYS A 34 6.24 -16.70 -0.58
CA LYS A 34 5.25 -17.65 -1.14
C LYS A 34 3.83 -17.39 -0.63
N ALA A 35 3.54 -16.14 -0.27
CA ALA A 35 2.29 -15.72 0.31
C ALA A 35 1.44 -14.94 -0.70
N ALA A 36 0.11 -15.07 -0.62
CA ALA A 36 -0.81 -14.22 -1.36
C ALA A 36 -0.96 -12.86 -0.68
N PHE A 37 -0.89 -11.78 -1.43
CA PHE A 37 -1.20 -10.43 -0.94
C PHE A 37 -2.49 -9.92 -1.57
N GLN A 38 -3.46 -9.55 -0.73
CA GLN A 38 -4.79 -9.11 -1.15
C GLN A 38 -5.16 -7.80 -0.45
N TRP A 39 -5.84 -6.91 -1.17
CA TRP A 39 -6.39 -5.68 -0.64
C TRP A 39 -7.81 -5.45 -1.16
N ASP A 40 -8.55 -4.57 -0.51
CA ASP A 40 -9.85 -4.08 -0.96
C ASP A 40 -9.75 -2.65 -1.53
N ASN A 41 -10.82 -2.21 -2.22
CA ASN A 41 -10.88 -0.86 -2.78
C ASN A 41 -10.81 0.23 -1.69
N ALA A 42 -11.31 -0.07 -0.48
CA ALA A 42 -11.23 0.84 0.66
C ALA A 42 -9.78 1.19 1.00
N LEU A 43 -8.82 0.26 0.84
CA LEU A 43 -7.40 0.58 0.98
C LEU A 43 -6.92 1.63 -0.03
N VAL A 44 -7.32 1.50 -1.30
CA VAL A 44 -6.92 2.44 -2.35
C VAL A 44 -7.46 3.84 -2.05
N GLU A 45 -8.75 3.93 -1.73
CA GLU A 45 -9.42 5.18 -1.33
C GLU A 45 -8.76 5.82 -0.10
N SER A 46 -8.40 5.01 0.89
CA SER A 46 -7.77 5.48 2.12
C SER A 46 -6.33 5.95 1.91
N VAL A 47 -5.58 5.36 0.98
CA VAL A 47 -4.26 5.87 0.59
C VAL A 47 -4.41 7.16 -0.21
N LEU A 48 -5.38 7.24 -1.13
CA LEU A 48 -5.66 8.44 -1.93
C LEU A 48 -6.01 9.64 -1.04
N ALA A 49 -6.93 9.47 -0.09
CA ALA A 49 -7.33 10.53 0.85
C ALA A 49 -6.14 11.08 1.67
N ARG A 50 -5.19 10.22 2.05
CA ARG A 50 -3.96 10.67 2.73
C ARG A 50 -2.98 11.37 1.81
N CYS A 51 -3.00 11.09 0.50
CA CYS A 51 -2.14 11.80 -0.46
C CYS A 51 -2.58 13.25 -0.63
N THR A 52 -3.88 13.51 -0.58
CA THR A 52 -4.45 14.86 -0.74
C THR A 52 -4.22 15.76 0.48
N GLU A 53 -4.00 15.20 1.67
CA GLU A 53 -3.71 15.98 2.89
C GLU A 53 -2.30 16.60 2.91
N VAL A 54 -1.35 16.03 2.16
CA VAL A 54 0.09 16.37 2.27
C VAL A 54 0.60 17.23 1.10
N ASP A 55 -0.27 17.60 0.14
CA ASP A 55 0.05 18.42 -1.04
C ASP A 55 1.35 17.98 -1.78
N ALA A 56 1.61 16.67 -1.81
CA ALA A 56 2.88 16.09 -2.28
C ALA A 56 2.75 15.30 -3.60
N GLY A 57 1.56 15.32 -4.23
CA GLY A 57 1.27 14.56 -5.45
C GLY A 57 1.59 13.06 -5.29
N ALA A 58 2.01 12.39 -6.38
CA ALA A 58 2.26 10.95 -6.36
C ALA A 58 3.39 10.48 -5.42
N ARG A 59 4.26 11.39 -4.94
CA ARG A 59 5.30 11.03 -3.97
C ARG A 59 4.71 10.67 -2.60
N ALA A 60 3.55 11.23 -2.25
CA ALA A 60 2.83 10.86 -1.04
C ALA A 60 2.51 9.36 -1.01
N VAL A 61 2.17 8.77 -2.17
CA VAL A 61 1.88 7.34 -2.27
C VAL A 61 3.07 6.50 -1.80
N ASP A 62 4.29 6.84 -2.25
CA ASP A 62 5.49 6.12 -1.83
C ASP A 62 5.77 6.30 -0.33
N HIS A 63 5.52 7.49 0.20
CA HIS A 63 5.68 7.75 1.63
C HIS A 63 4.71 6.91 2.47
N ILE A 64 3.43 6.85 2.09
CA ILE A 64 2.42 6.08 2.82
C ILE A 64 2.70 4.57 2.70
N LEU A 65 2.97 4.08 1.49
CA LEU A 65 3.18 2.65 1.27
C LEU A 65 4.48 2.16 1.92
N ASN A 66 5.60 2.86 1.73
CA ASN A 66 6.90 2.42 2.26
C ASN A 66 7.16 2.86 3.69
N GLY A 67 6.61 4.01 4.11
CA GLY A 67 6.81 4.58 5.44
C GLY A 67 5.82 4.08 6.48
N THR A 68 4.65 3.56 6.06
CA THR A 68 3.62 3.12 7.02
C THR A 68 3.14 1.71 6.72
N LEU A 69 2.63 1.44 5.52
CA LEU A 69 1.97 0.18 5.23
C LEU A 69 2.93 -1.02 5.27
N LEU A 70 4.04 -0.94 4.55
CA LEU A 70 5.00 -2.05 4.46
C LEU A 70 5.71 -2.35 5.80
N PRO A 71 6.14 -1.37 6.60
CA PRO A 71 6.71 -1.63 7.93
C PRO A 71 5.77 -2.41 8.84
N GLN A 72 4.49 -2.05 8.91
CA GLN A 72 3.51 -2.73 9.77
C GLN A 72 3.21 -4.16 9.30
N ILE A 73 3.23 -4.39 7.99
CA ILE A 73 3.12 -5.74 7.43
C ILE A 73 4.36 -6.56 7.77
N ALA A 74 5.56 -6.00 7.62
CA ALA A 74 6.80 -6.68 7.93
C ALA A 74 6.84 -7.10 9.41
N GLU A 75 6.44 -6.23 10.32
CA GLU A 75 6.31 -6.54 11.74
C GLU A 75 5.35 -7.72 11.98
N SER A 76 4.14 -7.66 11.41
CA SER A 76 3.14 -8.72 11.55
C SER A 76 3.62 -10.07 11.00
N VAL A 77 4.30 -10.06 9.84
CA VAL A 77 4.89 -11.24 9.20
C VAL A 77 5.99 -11.84 10.07
N LEU A 78 6.92 -11.00 10.56
CA LEU A 78 8.03 -11.45 11.41
C LEU A 78 7.53 -12.03 12.74
N THR A 79 6.51 -11.42 13.37
CA THR A 79 5.89 -11.96 14.59
C THR A 79 5.29 -13.34 14.33
N ARG A 80 4.53 -13.52 13.25
CA ARG A 80 3.94 -14.82 12.90
C ARG A 80 5.00 -15.89 12.67
N MET A 81 6.10 -15.53 11.99
CA MET A 81 7.23 -16.44 11.76
C MET A 81 7.96 -16.80 13.06
N ALA A 82 8.12 -15.85 13.99
CA ALA A 82 8.74 -16.09 15.29
C ALA A 82 7.92 -17.05 16.16
N GLU A 83 6.59 -17.04 16.01
CA GLU A 83 5.66 -18.00 16.63
C GLU A 83 5.64 -19.37 15.92
N GLY A 84 6.48 -19.58 14.89
CA GLY A 84 6.52 -20.81 14.11
C GLY A 84 5.38 -20.97 13.10
N GLY A 85 4.61 -19.91 12.85
CA GLY A 85 3.53 -19.89 11.88
C GLY A 85 4.02 -19.73 10.44
N SER A 86 3.31 -20.36 9.50
CA SER A 86 3.42 -20.03 8.08
C SER A 86 2.72 -18.71 7.77
N VAL A 87 3.13 -18.09 6.65
CA VAL A 87 2.52 -16.89 6.08
C VAL A 87 2.03 -17.29 4.71
N GLU A 88 0.76 -17.66 4.60
CA GLU A 88 0.16 -18.12 3.34
C GLU A 88 -0.59 -16.98 2.66
N LYS A 89 -1.21 -16.10 3.46
CA LYS A 89 -1.94 -14.95 2.95
C LYS A 89 -1.82 -13.74 3.86
N ILE A 90 -1.57 -12.59 3.25
CA ILE A 90 -1.64 -11.26 3.85
C ILE A 90 -2.83 -10.54 3.23
N LYS A 91 -3.85 -10.24 4.04
CA LYS A 91 -4.97 -9.39 3.65
C LYS A 91 -4.83 -8.02 4.31
N VAL A 92 -4.84 -6.98 3.49
CA VAL A 92 -4.80 -5.59 3.93
C VAL A 92 -6.16 -4.95 3.72
N GLY A 93 -6.62 -4.19 4.69
CA GLY A 93 -7.84 -3.40 4.59
C GLY A 93 -7.77 -2.18 5.49
N VAL A 94 -8.90 -1.53 5.67
CA VAL A 94 -9.02 -0.28 6.43
C VAL A 94 -10.04 -0.45 7.55
N GLY A 95 -9.67 0.01 8.73
CA GLY A 95 -10.53 0.04 9.92
C GLY A 95 -11.45 1.26 9.95
N LYS A 96 -12.25 1.37 11.02
CA LYS A 96 -13.32 2.38 11.12
C LYS A 96 -12.78 3.81 11.24
N ASN A 97 -11.55 3.98 11.72
CA ASN A 97 -10.91 5.29 11.89
C ASN A 97 -9.89 5.54 10.77
N GLY A 98 -9.98 4.80 9.66
CA GLY A 98 -9.04 4.85 8.57
C GLY A 98 -7.74 4.06 8.83
N GLU A 99 -7.53 3.51 10.03
CA GLU A 99 -6.30 2.77 10.35
C GLU A 99 -6.11 1.55 9.44
N PHE A 100 -4.89 1.30 8.98
CA PHE A 100 -4.63 0.09 8.20
C PHE A 100 -4.77 -1.14 9.09
N LYS A 101 -5.40 -2.19 8.55
CA LYS A 101 -5.58 -3.47 9.21
C LYS A 101 -4.96 -4.58 8.38
N TYR A 102 -4.30 -5.49 9.09
CA TYR A 102 -3.61 -6.62 8.49
C TYR A 102 -4.13 -7.90 9.10
N ARG A 103 -4.38 -8.88 8.24
CA ARG A 103 -4.70 -10.24 8.65
C ARG A 103 -3.76 -11.19 7.95
N ILE A 104 -3.01 -11.95 8.74
CA ILE A 104 -2.09 -12.98 8.29
C ILE A 104 -2.68 -14.33 8.65
N ASN A 105 -2.79 -15.21 7.65
CA ASN A 105 -3.17 -16.61 7.83
C ASN A 105 -2.04 -17.50 7.34
#